data_AF-A0A4R0XK25-F1
#
_entry.id   AF-A0A4R0XK25-F1
#
_cell.length_a   1.000
_cell.length_b   1.000
_cell.length_c   1.000
_cell.angle_alpha   90.00
_cell.angle_beta   90.00
_cell.angle_gamma   90.00
#
_symmetry.space_group_name_H-M   'P 1'
#
loop_
_entity.id
_entity.type
_entity.pdbx_description
1 polymer ?
#
loop_
_entity_poly.entity_id
_entity_poly.type
_entity_poly.pdbx_seq_one_letter_code
_entity_poly.pdbx_strand_id
1 'polypeptide(L)'
;MTLRRAPRRRAGAQAVLATLIATVLLSGCVTQPVLPYQASVANQMKLGSLPRAARFQVTAAGSDPSDVQTTVRSMRISAPGDGSWTSYLGQALRTELATSGNYDANAAARIEATLSEVRIADGQAQVTGHFVIRQGSRCVMTRYSAPTLTGTRHFSGRLLRRTV
;
A
#
# COMPACT_ATOMS: atom_id res chain seq x y z
N MET A 1 -19.45 -10.83 74.59
CA MET A 1 -19.83 -10.41 73.22
C MET A 1 -18.57 -9.98 72.46
N THR A 2 -18.11 -10.78 71.51
CA THR A 2 -16.88 -10.52 70.73
C THR A 2 -17.24 -10.15 69.28
N LEU A 3 -16.92 -8.91 68.88
CA LEU A 3 -17.11 -8.40 67.51
C LEU A 3 -15.99 -8.89 66.59
N ARG A 4 -16.34 -9.77 65.64
CA ARG A 4 -15.44 -10.31 64.62
C ARG A 4 -15.38 -9.35 63.43
N ARG A 5 -14.25 -8.64 63.24
CA ARG A 5 -14.03 -7.79 62.04
C ARG A 5 -13.68 -8.67 60.84
N ALA A 6 -14.45 -8.53 59.75
CA ALA A 6 -14.24 -9.24 58.49
C ALA A 6 -13.12 -8.62 57.63
N PRO A 7 -12.42 -9.41 56.78
CA PRO A 7 -11.21 -8.98 56.08
C PRO A 7 -11.55 -8.19 54.80
N ARG A 8 -11.45 -6.85 54.84
CA ARG A 8 -11.69 -5.95 53.69
C ARG A 8 -10.60 -5.96 52.59
N ARG A 9 -9.52 -6.74 52.73
CA ARG A 9 -8.32 -6.63 51.86
C ARG A 9 -8.46 -7.27 50.46
N ARG A 10 -9.39 -8.20 50.24
CA ARG A 10 -9.51 -8.93 48.95
C ARG A 10 -10.31 -8.18 47.87
N ALA A 11 -11.27 -7.36 48.27
CA ALA A 11 -12.13 -6.61 47.34
C ALA A 11 -11.37 -5.50 46.59
N GLY A 12 -10.40 -4.85 47.24
CA GLY A 12 -9.60 -3.78 46.62
C GLY A 12 -8.66 -4.29 45.52
N ALA A 13 -8.04 -5.46 45.74
CA ALA A 13 -7.14 -6.07 44.75
C ALA A 13 -7.90 -6.53 43.48
N GLN A 14 -9.12 -7.05 43.65
CA GLN A 14 -9.96 -7.46 42.52
C GLN A 14 -10.49 -6.26 41.71
N ALA A 15 -10.85 -5.16 42.39
CA ALA A 15 -11.26 -3.93 41.71
C ALA A 15 -10.12 -3.33 40.86
N VAL A 16 -8.89 -3.27 41.39
CA VAL A 16 -7.72 -2.78 40.65
C VAL A 16 -7.41 -3.64 39.43
N LEU A 17 -7.44 -4.96 39.58
CA LEU A 17 -7.18 -5.89 38.46
C LEU A 17 -8.26 -5.77 37.36
N ALA A 18 -9.53 -5.67 37.74
CA ALA A 18 -10.63 -5.48 36.79
C ALA A 18 -10.51 -4.16 36.02
N THR A 19 -10.07 -3.09 36.69
CA THR A 19 -9.87 -1.77 36.07
C THR A 19 -8.69 -1.81 35.09
N LEU A 20 -7.60 -2.50 35.45
CA LEU A 20 -6.42 -2.68 34.59
C LEU A 20 -6.75 -3.48 33.32
N ILE A 21 -7.48 -4.59 33.47
CA ILE A 21 -7.93 -5.41 32.32
C ILE A 21 -8.85 -4.60 31.41
N ALA A 22 -9.78 -3.82 31.98
CA ALA A 22 -10.66 -2.94 31.21
C ALA A 22 -9.85 -1.89 30.42
N THR A 23 -8.83 -1.26 31.02
CA THR A 23 -8.00 -0.28 30.30
C THR A 23 -7.18 -0.88 29.16
N VAL A 24 -6.73 -2.14 29.28
CA VAL A 24 -6.00 -2.83 28.20
C VAL A 24 -6.94 -3.23 27.05
N LEU A 25 -8.20 -3.56 27.35
CA LEU A 25 -9.21 -3.85 26.31
C LEU A 25 -9.63 -2.61 25.52
N LEU A 26 -9.51 -1.41 26.10
CA LEU A 26 -9.79 -0.15 25.39
C LEU A 26 -8.59 0.39 24.58
N SER A 27 -7.38 -0.10 24.81
CA SER A 27 -6.22 0.18 23.94
C SER A 27 -6.26 -0.71 22.68
N GLY A 28 -7.21 -0.44 21.79
CA GLY A 28 -7.28 -1.09 20.48
C GLY A 28 -6.15 -0.64 19.56
N CYS A 29 -5.44 -1.58 18.95
CA CYS A 29 -4.52 -1.29 17.85
C CYS A 29 -5.31 -0.75 16.65
N VAL A 30 -5.20 0.56 16.39
CA VAL A 30 -5.83 1.18 15.22
C VAL A 30 -5.07 0.71 13.97
N THR A 31 -5.78 -0.04 13.11
CA THR A 31 -5.30 -0.38 11.78
C THR A 31 -5.96 0.56 10.77
N GLN A 32 -5.15 1.33 10.06
CA GLN A 32 -5.61 2.25 9.04
C GLN A 32 -5.28 1.68 7.64
N PRO A 33 -6.29 1.38 6.81
CA PRO A 33 -6.04 1.03 5.42
C PRO A 33 -5.61 2.27 4.63
N VAL A 34 -4.71 2.09 3.67
CA VAL A 34 -4.41 3.13 2.69
C VAL A 34 -5.60 3.37 1.77
N LEU A 35 -5.78 4.60 1.29
CA LEU A 35 -6.84 4.93 0.34
C LEU A 35 -6.66 4.24 -1.03
N PRO A 36 -7.75 3.99 -1.77
CA PRO A 36 -7.67 3.57 -3.16
C PRO A 36 -6.80 4.53 -3.98
N TYR A 37 -6.01 3.96 -4.88
CA TYR A 37 -5.10 4.74 -5.72
C TYR A 37 -5.85 5.71 -6.64
N GLN A 38 -5.33 6.93 -6.76
CA GLN A 38 -5.83 7.97 -7.67
C GLN A 38 -4.83 8.19 -8.80
N ALA A 39 -5.32 8.26 -10.03
CA ALA A 39 -4.47 8.48 -11.21
C ALA A 39 -3.68 9.79 -11.11
N SER A 40 -2.38 9.74 -11.38
CA SER A 40 -1.50 10.90 -11.32
C SER A 40 -1.57 11.72 -12.60
N VAL A 41 -1.83 13.02 -12.47
CA VAL A 41 -1.82 13.96 -13.60
C VAL A 41 -0.49 13.87 -14.38
N ALA A 42 0.65 13.77 -13.69
CA ALA A 42 1.95 13.66 -14.35
C ALA A 42 2.11 12.36 -15.15
N ASN A 43 1.52 11.27 -14.68
CA ASN A 43 1.51 10.00 -15.42
C ASN A 43 0.54 10.06 -16.58
N GLN A 44 -0.64 10.62 -16.38
CA GLN A 44 -1.65 10.82 -17.42
C GLN A 44 -1.11 11.67 -18.57
N MET A 45 -0.35 12.73 -18.30
CA MET A 45 0.32 13.53 -19.33
C MET A 45 1.32 12.69 -20.16
N LYS A 46 2.05 11.78 -19.53
CA LYS A 46 2.98 10.88 -20.23
C LYS A 46 2.25 9.79 -20.99
N LEU A 47 1.25 9.16 -20.39
CA LEU A 47 0.44 8.13 -21.03
C LEU A 47 -0.34 8.69 -22.23
N GLY A 48 -0.82 9.93 -22.12
CA GLY A 48 -1.46 10.65 -23.22
C GLY A 48 -0.54 10.95 -24.40
N SER A 49 0.78 10.90 -24.22
CA SER A 49 1.76 11.02 -25.32
C SER A 49 1.99 9.71 -26.07
N LEU A 50 1.47 8.58 -25.56
CA LEU A 50 1.58 7.30 -26.25
C LEU A 50 0.69 7.28 -27.51
N PRO A 51 1.04 6.45 -28.51
CA PRO A 51 0.17 6.22 -29.66
C PRO A 51 -1.24 5.79 -29.20
N ARG A 52 -2.29 6.30 -29.85
CA ARG A 52 -3.69 5.99 -29.47
C ARG A 52 -4.02 4.50 -29.48
N ALA A 53 -3.34 3.71 -30.31
CA ALA A 53 -3.47 2.26 -30.41
C ALA A 53 -2.67 1.49 -29.34
N ALA A 54 -1.87 2.17 -28.52
CA ALA A 54 -1.11 1.50 -27.46
C ALA A 54 -2.09 0.95 -26.41
N ARG A 55 -2.03 -0.37 -26.22
CA ARG A 55 -2.85 -1.11 -25.29
C ARG A 55 -1.96 -2.02 -24.46
N PHE A 56 -2.23 -2.08 -23.16
CA PHE A 56 -1.44 -2.85 -22.21
C PHE A 56 -2.33 -3.60 -21.23
N GLN A 57 -1.98 -4.85 -20.97
CA GLN A 57 -2.46 -5.59 -19.80
C GLN A 57 -1.44 -5.48 -18.67
N VAL A 58 -1.91 -5.63 -17.43
CA VAL A 58 -1.06 -5.54 -16.23
C VAL A 58 -1.02 -6.88 -15.53
N THR A 59 0.17 -7.29 -15.13
CA THR A 59 0.39 -8.44 -14.26
C THR A 59 1.31 -8.00 -13.13
N ALA A 60 0.81 -7.97 -11.90
CA ALA A 60 1.66 -7.83 -10.73
C ALA A 60 2.21 -9.21 -10.36
N ALA A 61 3.52 -9.31 -10.19
CA ALA A 61 4.24 -10.55 -9.97
C ALA A 61 5.12 -10.43 -8.71
N GLY A 62 5.31 -11.56 -8.04
CA GLY A 62 6.05 -11.64 -6.78
C GLY A 62 5.14 -11.62 -5.56
N SER A 63 5.77 -11.72 -4.39
CA SER A 63 5.13 -11.54 -3.09
C SER A 63 5.48 -10.17 -2.54
N ASP A 64 4.71 -9.72 -1.54
CA ASP A 64 5.09 -8.55 -0.78
C ASP A 64 6.49 -8.75 -0.16
N PRO A 65 7.33 -7.69 -0.10
CA PRO A 65 8.61 -7.76 0.58
C PRO A 65 8.41 -8.19 2.04
N SER A 66 9.34 -8.99 2.57
CA SER A 66 9.26 -9.47 3.96
C SER A 66 9.59 -8.39 5.00
N ASP A 67 10.21 -7.30 4.57
CA ASP A 67 10.73 -6.20 5.39
C ASP A 67 9.82 -4.96 5.41
N VAL A 68 8.56 -5.08 4.97
CA VAL A 68 7.63 -3.95 5.01
C VAL A 68 7.30 -3.57 6.45
N GLN A 69 7.87 -2.46 6.92
CA GLN A 69 7.55 -1.88 8.21
C GLN A 69 6.16 -1.24 8.18
N THR A 70 5.15 -2.01 8.59
CA THR A 70 3.73 -1.60 8.59
C THR A 70 3.30 -0.83 9.83
N THR A 71 4.21 -0.47 10.72
CA THR A 71 3.86 0.18 12.00
C THR A 71 4.53 1.53 12.12
N VAL A 72 3.71 2.58 12.33
CA VAL A 72 4.15 3.94 12.65
C VAL A 72 3.54 4.31 14.00
N ARG A 73 4.38 4.50 15.02
CA ARG A 73 3.96 4.69 16.42
C ARG A 73 3.06 3.51 16.87
N SER A 74 1.86 3.78 17.37
CA SER A 74 0.88 2.77 17.78
C SER A 74 -0.08 2.35 16.66
N MET A 75 0.11 2.84 15.43
CA MET A 75 -0.78 2.60 14.30
C MET A 75 -0.19 1.59 13.32
N ARG A 76 -1.02 0.64 12.90
CA ARG A 76 -0.68 -0.29 11.82
C ARG A 76 -1.26 0.22 10.51
N ILE A 77 -0.46 0.25 9.45
CA ILE A 77 -0.85 0.66 8.11
C ILE A 77 -0.84 -0.58 7.21
N SER A 78 -1.97 -0.85 6.56
CA SER A 78 -2.13 -1.99 5.66
C SER A 78 -2.44 -1.53 4.24
N ALA A 79 -2.06 -2.36 3.26
CA ALA A 79 -2.57 -2.20 1.91
C ALA A 79 -4.11 -2.32 1.92
N PRO A 80 -4.82 -1.65 1.00
CA PRO A 80 -6.27 -1.78 0.90
C PRO A 80 -6.68 -3.10 0.24
N GLY A 81 -7.97 -3.41 0.31
CA GLY A 81 -8.54 -4.58 -0.35
C GLY A 81 -8.13 -5.88 0.34
N ASP A 82 -7.39 -6.73 -0.37
CA ASP A 82 -6.93 -8.05 0.09
C ASP A 82 -5.74 -7.97 1.08
N GLY A 83 -5.23 -6.77 1.33
CA GLY A 83 -4.10 -6.54 2.23
C GLY A 83 -2.73 -6.76 1.60
N SER A 84 -2.65 -7.02 0.28
CA SER A 84 -1.37 -7.13 -0.44
C SER A 84 -0.94 -5.82 -1.09
N TRP A 85 0.29 -5.40 -0.80
CA TRP A 85 0.92 -4.25 -1.45
C TRP A 85 1.22 -4.52 -2.93
N THR A 86 1.50 -5.76 -3.29
CA THR A 86 1.69 -6.20 -4.68
C THR A 86 0.38 -6.10 -5.46
N SER A 87 -0.73 -6.55 -4.87
CA SER A 87 -2.07 -6.35 -5.44
C SER A 87 -2.39 -4.85 -5.61
N TYR A 88 -2.07 -4.04 -4.60
CA TYR A 88 -2.26 -2.59 -4.65
C TYR A 88 -1.45 -1.92 -5.78
N LEU A 89 -0.18 -2.30 -5.97
CA LEU A 89 0.65 -1.83 -7.09
C LEU A 89 0.03 -2.20 -8.44
N GLY A 90 -0.44 -3.43 -8.59
CA GLY A 90 -1.12 -3.89 -9.79
C GLY A 90 -2.42 -3.12 -10.08
N GLN A 91 -3.18 -2.79 -9.03
CA GLN A 91 -4.39 -1.98 -9.15
C GLN A 91 -4.06 -0.53 -9.52
N ALA A 92 -3.03 0.06 -8.92
CA ALA A 92 -2.59 1.42 -9.24
C ALA A 92 -2.23 1.58 -10.73
N LEU A 93 -1.46 0.63 -11.28
CA LEU A 93 -1.14 0.61 -12.70
C LEU A 93 -2.37 0.45 -13.59
N ARG A 94 -3.30 -0.44 -13.22
CA ARG A 94 -4.56 -0.61 -13.94
C ARG A 94 -5.38 0.67 -13.95
N THR A 95 -5.46 1.36 -12.82
CA THR A 95 -6.14 2.66 -12.72
C THR A 95 -5.49 3.68 -13.66
N GLU A 96 -4.15 3.83 -13.64
CA GLU A 96 -3.47 4.78 -14.54
C GLU A 96 -3.77 4.49 -16.02
N LEU A 97 -3.63 3.24 -16.44
CA LEU A 97 -3.85 2.84 -17.83
C LEU A 97 -5.33 2.93 -18.22
N ALA A 98 -6.26 2.62 -17.31
CA ALA A 98 -7.69 2.74 -17.58
C ALA A 98 -8.10 4.21 -17.73
N THR A 99 -7.60 5.08 -16.85
CA THR A 99 -7.84 6.52 -16.92
C THR A 99 -7.30 7.12 -18.23
N SER A 100 -6.16 6.65 -18.73
CA SER A 100 -5.59 7.12 -20.00
C SER A 100 -6.20 6.43 -21.24
N GLY A 101 -7.07 5.43 -21.05
CA GLY A 101 -7.65 4.63 -22.13
C GLY A 101 -6.68 3.64 -22.78
N ASN A 102 -5.55 3.33 -22.13
CA ASN A 102 -4.55 2.38 -22.60
C ASN A 102 -4.66 0.99 -21.97
N TYR A 103 -5.54 0.78 -20.99
CA TYR A 103 -5.76 -0.54 -20.40
C TYR A 103 -6.63 -1.42 -21.30
N ASP A 104 -6.17 -2.64 -21.54
CA ASP A 104 -6.96 -3.70 -22.16
C ASP A 104 -6.48 -5.04 -21.58
N ALA A 105 -7.40 -5.81 -21.00
CA ALA A 105 -7.10 -7.09 -20.37
C ALA A 105 -6.59 -8.15 -21.36
N ASN A 106 -6.87 -7.98 -22.65
CA ASN A 106 -6.50 -8.89 -23.74
C ASN A 106 -5.36 -8.35 -24.60
N ALA A 107 -4.71 -7.24 -24.20
CA ALA A 107 -3.63 -6.65 -24.98
C ALA A 107 -2.43 -7.59 -25.11
N ALA A 108 -1.84 -7.65 -26.32
CA ALA A 108 -0.63 -8.43 -26.56
C ALA A 108 0.60 -7.91 -25.79
N ALA A 109 0.63 -6.62 -25.44
CA ALA A 109 1.70 -6.04 -24.63
C ALA A 109 1.34 -6.13 -23.14
N ARG A 110 2.25 -6.71 -22.34
CA ARG A 110 2.07 -6.93 -20.91
C ARG A 110 3.06 -6.09 -20.11
N ILE A 111 2.56 -5.37 -19.12
CA ILE A 111 3.37 -4.75 -18.07
C ILE A 111 3.45 -5.72 -16.91
N GLU A 112 4.62 -6.27 -16.69
CA GLU A 112 4.95 -7.09 -15.52
C GLU A 112 5.52 -6.20 -14.43
N ALA A 113 4.87 -6.17 -13.28
CA ALA A 113 5.21 -5.31 -12.17
C ALA A 113 5.68 -6.11 -10.98
N THR A 114 6.87 -5.78 -10.47
CA THR A 114 7.42 -6.39 -9.27
C THR A 114 7.59 -5.31 -8.21
N LEU A 115 6.96 -5.54 -7.06
CA LEU A 115 7.13 -4.69 -5.89
C LEU A 115 8.54 -4.88 -5.33
N SER A 116 9.25 -3.79 -5.07
CA SER A 116 10.63 -3.83 -4.56
C SER A 116 10.79 -3.22 -3.17
N GLU A 117 10.02 -2.19 -2.84
CA GLU A 117 10.08 -1.57 -1.51
C GLU A 117 8.69 -1.01 -1.14
N VAL A 118 8.32 -1.15 0.13
CA VAL A 118 7.23 -0.37 0.72
C VAL A 118 7.77 0.32 1.95
N ARG A 119 7.80 1.65 1.91
CA ARG A 119 8.26 2.49 3.01
C ARG A 119 7.08 3.21 3.61
N ILE A 120 6.93 3.14 4.93
CA ILE A 120 5.82 3.77 5.62
C ILE A 120 6.38 4.75 6.65
N ALA A 121 6.05 6.03 6.49
CA ALA A 121 6.53 7.12 7.33
C ALA A 121 5.47 8.23 7.39
N ASP A 122 5.32 8.88 8.54
CA ASP A 122 4.46 10.05 8.74
C ASP A 122 3.01 9.89 8.26
N GLY A 123 2.44 8.68 8.43
CA GLY A 123 1.08 8.35 8.01
C GLY A 123 0.93 8.12 6.50
N GLN A 124 2.04 7.94 5.79
CA GLN A 124 2.11 7.78 4.35
C GLN A 124 2.81 6.48 4.01
N ALA A 125 2.31 5.81 2.97
CA ALA A 125 3.00 4.69 2.37
C ALA A 125 3.65 5.14 1.06
N GLN A 126 4.86 4.67 0.78
CA GLN A 126 5.53 4.85 -0.48
C GLN A 126 5.79 3.47 -1.04
N VAL A 127 5.29 3.23 -2.25
CA VAL A 127 5.35 1.93 -2.91
C VAL A 127 6.27 2.06 -4.11
N THR A 128 7.41 1.36 -4.08
CA THR A 128 8.39 1.34 -5.16
C THR A 128 8.36 -0.01 -5.85
N GLY A 129 8.38 -0.02 -7.18
CA GLY A 129 8.36 -1.24 -7.95
C GLY A 129 9.06 -1.09 -9.30
N HIS A 130 9.48 -2.21 -9.87
CA HIS A 130 10.10 -2.27 -11.19
C HIS A 130 9.10 -2.84 -12.18
N PHE A 131 9.09 -2.29 -13.41
CA PHE A 131 8.19 -2.72 -14.44
C PHE A 131 8.95 -3.19 -15.68
N VAL A 132 8.46 -4.24 -16.30
CA VAL A 132 8.97 -4.75 -17.56
C VAL A 132 7.82 -4.77 -18.55
N ILE A 133 8.01 -4.10 -19.68
CA ILE A 133 7.04 -4.16 -20.78
C ILE A 133 7.50 -5.29 -21.71
N ARG A 134 6.65 -6.32 -21.84
CA ARG A 134 6.85 -7.43 -22.76
C ARG A 134 5.86 -7.33 -23.91
N GLN A 135 6.37 -7.37 -25.14
CA GLN A 135 5.55 -7.45 -26.35
C GLN A 135 6.23 -8.43 -27.31
N GLY A 136 5.70 -9.65 -27.41
CA GLY A 136 6.39 -10.75 -28.12
C GLY A 136 7.76 -11.05 -27.50
N SER A 137 8.81 -11.11 -28.32
CA SER A 137 10.21 -11.33 -27.89
C SER A 137 10.94 -10.04 -27.45
N ARG A 138 10.29 -8.86 -27.52
CA ARG A 138 10.89 -7.60 -27.06
C ARG A 138 10.54 -7.34 -25.60
N CYS A 139 11.60 -7.18 -24.80
CA CYS A 139 11.55 -6.85 -23.38
C CYS A 139 12.15 -5.45 -23.19
N VAL A 140 11.36 -4.49 -22.74
CA VAL A 140 11.84 -3.16 -22.35
C VAL A 140 11.71 -3.03 -20.84
N MET A 141 12.84 -3.13 -20.13
CA MET A 141 12.89 -2.97 -18.68
C MET A 141 12.87 -1.49 -18.33
N THR A 142 11.90 -1.05 -17.52
CA THR A 142 11.77 0.34 -17.08
C THR A 142 11.66 0.38 -15.56
N ARG A 143 12.65 0.99 -14.90
CA ARG A 143 12.57 1.26 -13.46
C ARG A 143 11.58 2.41 -13.24
N TYR A 144 10.62 2.19 -12.36
CA TYR A 144 9.71 3.22 -11.87
C TYR A 144 9.88 3.38 -10.37
N SER A 145 9.52 4.54 -9.86
CA SER A 145 9.40 4.79 -8.43
C SER A 145 8.13 5.61 -8.27
N ALA A 146 7.09 5.05 -7.62
CA ALA A 146 5.94 5.86 -7.28
C ALA A 146 6.35 6.76 -6.11
N PRO A 147 6.25 8.09 -6.22
CA PRO A 147 6.42 8.96 -5.08
C PRO A 147 5.25 8.80 -4.10
N THR A 148 5.61 8.83 -2.83
CA THR A 148 4.87 9.30 -1.65
C THR A 148 3.33 9.38 -1.77
N LEU A 149 2.61 8.52 -1.04
CA LEU A 149 1.18 8.67 -0.77
C LEU A 149 0.96 9.78 0.28
N THR A 150 1.05 11.04 -0.13
CA THR A 150 0.62 12.15 0.72
C THR A 150 -0.89 12.31 0.60
N GLY A 151 -1.60 12.36 1.73
CA GLY A 151 -2.95 12.93 1.82
C GLY A 151 -3.04 14.41 1.42
N THR A 152 -2.04 14.97 0.73
CA THR A 152 -2.05 16.34 0.19
C THR A 152 -0.98 16.49 -0.91
N ARG A 153 -1.45 16.59 -2.16
CA ARG A 153 -0.88 17.33 -3.29
C ARG A 153 0.67 17.37 -3.41
N HIS A 154 1.26 16.45 -4.16
CA HIS A 154 2.19 16.71 -5.28
C HIS A 154 2.85 15.41 -5.73
N PHE A 155 2.82 15.14 -7.05
CA PHE A 155 3.44 13.97 -7.66
C PHE A 155 4.49 14.44 -8.68
N SER A 156 5.74 13.95 -8.56
CA SER A 156 6.79 14.16 -9.56
C SER A 156 7.58 12.86 -9.74
N GLY A 157 7.52 12.30 -10.94
CA GLY A 157 8.32 11.13 -11.34
C GLY A 157 8.89 11.37 -12.74
N ARG A 158 10.14 10.96 -12.99
CA ARG A 158 10.85 11.14 -14.27
C ARG A 158 10.94 9.80 -14.99
N LEU A 159 10.52 9.76 -16.26
CA LEU A 159 10.65 8.57 -17.12
C LEU A 159 12.07 8.62 -17.70
N LEU A 160 12.98 7.75 -17.23
CA LEU A 160 14.32 7.63 -17.81
C LEU A 160 14.35 6.43 -18.74
N ARG A 161 14.30 6.72 -20.04
CA ARG A 161 14.45 5.73 -21.11
C ARG A 161 15.93 5.36 -21.20
N ARG A 162 16.29 4.11 -20.89
CA ARG A 162 17.62 3.57 -21.20
C ARG A 162 17.43 2.52 -22.29
N THR A 163 17.79 2.87 -23.51
CA THR A 163 17.93 1.92 -24.61
C THR A 163 19.10 1.00 -24.27
N VAL A 164 18.86 -0.31 -24.26
CA VAL A 164 19.91 -1.33 -24.34
C VAL A 164 20.03 -1.73 -25.79
#